data_AF-A0A8S4G0Y2-F1
#
_entry.id   AF-A0A8S4G0Y2-F1
#
_cell.length_a   1.000
_cell.length_b   1.000
_cell.length_c   1.000
_cell.angle_alpha   90.00
_cell.angle_beta   90.00
_cell.angle_gamma   90.00
#
_symmetry.space_group_name_H-M   'P 1'
#
loop_
_entity.id
_entity.type
_entity.pdbx_description
1 polymer ?
#
loop_
_entity_poly.entity_id
_entity_poly.type
_entity_poly.pdbx_seq_one_letter_code
_entity_poly.pdbx_strand_id
1 'polypeptide(L)'
;MAYKYREELVGKRFLSVSGVTKINVNKVSEWGWKAGVIRAASLKDNKNKELQVLVEYDGVDWHRREWVAVYSRRTFRVFLVERTLVWAPRNVDGKEVQWPALTFTALASDLAIPSAAHPVEFLHDRRLAFLDYASLQPYQDWDAHLAGATAGLDQALLTSLAAEAADWRTLQDGQRILTTTPTVLGGCRAQVYRSAGATQWYTAVIFGVNEHTGELTVTDDTVLEEHSEDPALVQMTLLGDGVIESIMRGEVVGVMPRRSRSNLQVIVINNLHYTYIYYTARIP
;
A
#
# COMPACT_ATOMS: atom_id res chain seq x y z
N MET A 1 -18.42 -13.70 1.71
CA MET A 1 -18.45 -12.58 2.68
C MET A 1 -17.59 -11.47 2.13
N ALA A 2 -18.03 -10.21 2.13
CA ALA A 2 -17.18 -9.10 1.70
C ALA A 2 -15.95 -9.00 2.61
N TYR A 3 -14.76 -8.78 2.04
CA TYR A 3 -13.51 -8.65 2.78
C TYR A 3 -13.66 -7.59 3.89
N LYS A 4 -13.20 -7.91 5.12
CA LYS A 4 -13.34 -7.03 6.29
C LYS A 4 -12.45 -5.81 6.07
N TYR A 5 -13.04 -4.66 5.79
CA TYR A 5 -12.30 -3.42 5.56
C TYR A 5 -11.62 -2.97 6.87
N ARG A 6 -10.33 -2.62 6.81
CA ARG A 6 -9.59 -2.09 7.96
C ARG A 6 -10.13 -0.70 8.35
N GLU A 7 -10.03 -0.31 9.62
CA GLU A 7 -10.54 0.99 10.08
C GLU A 7 -9.46 2.08 10.01
N GLU A 8 -8.22 1.70 10.23
CA GLU A 8 -7.04 2.56 10.21
C GLU A 8 -6.92 3.29 8.86
N LEU A 9 -6.53 4.56 8.91
CA LEU A 9 -6.45 5.41 7.71
C LEU A 9 -5.10 5.29 7.00
N VAL A 10 -4.05 4.95 7.75
CA VAL A 10 -2.69 4.94 7.22
C VAL A 10 -2.49 3.89 6.13
N GLY A 11 -1.77 4.28 5.09
CA GLY A 11 -1.55 3.48 3.89
C GLY A 11 -2.77 3.33 2.98
N LYS A 12 -3.91 3.95 3.28
CA LYS A 12 -5.07 3.96 2.37
C LYS A 12 -4.96 5.07 1.34
N ARG A 13 -5.57 4.82 0.18
CA ARG A 13 -5.80 5.88 -0.81
C ARG A 13 -6.92 6.81 -0.36
N PHE A 14 -6.83 8.07 -0.77
CA PHE A 14 -7.89 9.05 -0.54
C PHE A 14 -8.25 9.78 -1.83
N LEU A 15 -9.48 10.28 -1.88
CA LEU A 15 -9.96 11.21 -2.89
C LEU A 15 -10.48 12.46 -2.19
N SER A 16 -10.15 13.64 -2.70
CA SER A 16 -10.55 14.90 -2.08
C SER A 16 -11.00 15.93 -3.10
N VAL A 17 -11.93 16.78 -2.67
CA VAL A 17 -12.38 17.98 -3.39
C VAL A 17 -12.21 19.16 -2.46
N SER A 18 -11.52 20.18 -2.94
CA SER A 18 -11.13 21.35 -2.13
C SER A 18 -12.32 22.20 -1.69
N GLY A 19 -12.22 22.75 -0.47
CA GLY A 19 -13.16 23.69 0.14
C GLY A 19 -13.42 24.98 -0.65
N VAL A 20 -12.45 25.42 -1.44
CA VAL A 20 -12.41 26.79 -2.00
C VAL A 20 -12.99 26.91 -3.41
N THR A 21 -13.18 25.80 -4.12
CA THR A 21 -13.65 25.83 -5.52
C THR A 21 -15.17 25.86 -5.58
N LYS A 22 -15.72 26.61 -6.54
CA LYS A 22 -17.14 26.50 -6.89
C LYS A 22 -17.37 25.17 -7.59
N ILE A 23 -18.39 24.42 -7.14
CA ILE A 23 -18.67 23.07 -7.61
C ILE A 23 -20.07 23.02 -8.22
N ASN A 24 -20.18 22.39 -9.40
CA ASN A 24 -21.46 22.02 -9.95
C ASN A 24 -21.89 20.67 -9.38
N VAL A 25 -22.80 20.69 -8.41
CA VAL A 25 -23.27 19.48 -7.70
C VAL A 25 -23.89 18.42 -8.60
N ASN A 26 -24.32 18.78 -9.81
CA ASN A 26 -24.92 17.83 -10.77
C ASN A 26 -23.87 17.06 -11.60
N LYS A 27 -22.59 17.45 -11.52
CA LYS A 27 -21.51 16.91 -12.35
C LYS A 27 -20.34 16.43 -11.51
N VAL A 28 -20.56 15.35 -10.76
CA VAL A 28 -19.61 14.75 -9.81
C VAL A 28 -18.25 14.48 -10.44
N SER A 29 -18.22 14.03 -11.68
CA SER A 29 -16.98 13.73 -12.41
C SER A 29 -16.09 14.95 -12.66
N GLU A 30 -16.63 16.17 -12.57
CA GLU A 30 -15.91 17.42 -12.85
C GLU A 30 -15.43 18.15 -11.57
N TRP A 31 -15.59 17.57 -10.38
CA TRP A 31 -15.33 18.25 -9.09
C TRP A 31 -13.86 18.56 -8.74
N GLY A 32 -12.93 18.47 -9.70
CA GLY A 32 -11.51 18.79 -9.45
C GLY A 32 -10.87 17.84 -8.44
N TRP A 33 -11.16 16.55 -8.56
CA TRP A 33 -10.68 15.49 -7.68
C TRP A 33 -9.16 15.46 -7.58
N LYS A 34 -8.65 15.35 -6.36
CA LYS A 34 -7.25 15.03 -6.07
C LYS A 34 -7.17 13.68 -5.36
N ALA A 35 -6.21 12.87 -5.77
CA ALA A 35 -5.94 11.57 -5.19
C ALA A 35 -4.55 11.53 -4.52
N GLY A 36 -4.36 10.57 -3.64
CA GLY A 36 -3.10 10.38 -2.94
C GLY A 36 -3.17 9.28 -1.89
N VAL A 37 -2.19 9.25 -1.01
CA VAL A 37 -2.08 8.28 0.09
C VAL A 37 -2.01 9.00 1.44
N ILE A 38 -2.74 8.46 2.42
CA ILE A 38 -2.62 8.89 3.82
C ILE A 38 -1.42 8.18 4.44
N ARG A 39 -0.41 8.93 4.86
CA ARG A 39 0.84 8.39 5.42
C ARG A 39 0.87 8.34 6.94
N ALA A 40 0.19 9.29 7.58
CA ALA A 40 0.05 9.33 9.03
C ALA A 40 -1.29 9.98 9.44
N ALA A 41 -1.72 9.75 10.67
CA ALA A 41 -2.89 10.34 11.30
C ALA A 41 -2.52 10.86 12.69
N SER A 42 -3.15 11.96 13.13
CA SER A 42 -2.90 12.52 14.46
C SER A 42 -3.66 11.82 15.58
N LEU A 43 -4.75 11.13 15.24
CA LEU A 43 -5.68 10.51 16.20
C LEU A 43 -6.20 9.17 15.65
N LYS A 44 -6.45 8.21 16.54
CA LYS A 44 -7.05 6.90 16.19
C LYS A 44 -8.54 7.00 15.89
N ASP A 45 -9.24 7.91 16.58
CA ASP A 45 -10.67 8.12 16.36
C ASP A 45 -10.90 8.91 15.07
N ASN A 46 -11.26 8.18 14.02
CA ASN A 46 -11.59 8.74 12.72
C ASN A 46 -12.76 9.72 12.75
N LYS A 47 -13.61 9.74 13.78
CA LYS A 47 -14.78 10.64 13.88
C LYS A 47 -14.46 11.96 14.58
N ASN A 48 -13.30 12.07 15.24
CA ASN A 48 -12.91 13.26 15.95
C ASN A 48 -12.71 14.44 14.98
N LYS A 49 -13.34 15.58 15.27
CA LYS A 49 -13.31 16.77 14.39
C LYS A 49 -11.96 17.46 14.33
N GLU A 50 -11.06 17.15 15.26
CA GLU A 50 -9.68 17.63 15.28
C GLU A 50 -8.72 16.70 14.52
N LEU A 51 -9.22 15.62 13.91
CA LEU A 51 -8.41 14.70 13.12
C LEU A 51 -7.66 15.44 12.00
N GLN A 52 -6.34 15.26 12.02
CA GLN A 52 -5.45 15.64 10.95
C GLN A 52 -4.82 14.39 10.36
N VAL A 53 -4.55 14.43 9.06
CA VAL A 53 -3.84 13.36 8.35
C VAL A 53 -2.71 13.95 7.53
N LEU A 54 -1.58 13.26 7.49
CA LEU A 54 -0.46 13.60 6.64
C LEU A 54 -0.69 12.94 5.27
N VAL A 55 -0.81 13.76 4.23
CA VAL A 55 -1.12 13.29 2.88
C VAL A 55 0.04 13.48 1.93
N GLU A 56 0.20 12.51 1.03
CA GLU A 56 1.03 12.65 -0.17
C GLU A 56 0.12 12.55 -1.40
N TYR A 57 0.11 13.60 -2.22
CA TYR A 57 -0.68 13.66 -3.44
C TYR A 57 -0.01 12.92 -4.60
N ASP A 58 -0.81 12.26 -5.44
CA ASP A 58 -0.28 11.62 -6.65
C ASP A 58 0.33 12.66 -7.60
N GLY A 59 1.47 12.31 -8.22
CA GLY A 59 2.18 13.18 -9.16
C GLY A 59 2.86 14.39 -8.51
N VAL A 60 2.89 14.46 -7.18
CA VAL A 60 3.55 15.54 -6.42
C VAL A 60 4.72 14.95 -5.64
N ASP A 61 5.82 15.69 -5.59
CA ASP A 61 6.99 15.32 -4.79
C ASP A 61 6.63 15.17 -3.30
N TRP A 62 7.13 14.11 -2.66
CA TRP A 62 6.79 13.77 -1.27
C TRP A 62 7.23 14.84 -0.26
N HIS A 63 8.23 15.68 -0.56
CA HIS A 63 8.62 16.79 0.31
C HIS A 63 7.49 17.83 0.46
N ARG A 64 6.50 17.81 -0.43
CA ARG A 64 5.29 18.65 -0.35
C ARG A 64 4.16 18.01 0.46
N ARG A 65 4.42 16.88 1.14
CA ARG A 65 3.47 16.30 2.09
C ARG A 65 3.01 17.35 3.10
N GLU A 66 1.75 17.27 3.46
CA GLU A 66 1.16 18.25 4.37
C GLU A 66 0.18 17.59 5.33
N TRP A 67 0.13 18.11 6.55
CA TRP A 67 -0.91 17.78 7.52
C TRP A 67 -2.17 18.57 7.18
N VAL A 68 -3.26 17.86 6.89
CA VAL A 68 -4.54 18.47 6.53
C VAL A 68 -5.60 18.16 7.58
N ALA A 69 -6.37 19.18 7.95
CA ALA A 69 -7.54 19.03 8.82
C ALA A 69 -8.72 18.46 8.02
N VAL A 70 -9.03 17.18 8.21
CA VAL A 70 -9.99 16.42 7.40
C VAL A 70 -11.40 17.02 7.47
N TYR A 71 -11.83 17.38 8.68
CA TYR A 71 -13.19 17.87 8.93
C TYR A 71 -13.38 19.38 8.72
N SER A 72 -12.30 20.10 8.40
CA SER A 72 -12.38 21.53 8.12
C SER A 72 -13.00 21.77 6.74
N ARG A 73 -14.18 22.40 6.72
CA ARG A 73 -14.85 22.82 5.46
C ARG A 73 -14.03 23.82 4.64
N ARG A 74 -13.09 24.52 5.27
CA ARG A 74 -12.16 25.42 4.57
C ARG A 74 -11.13 24.63 3.77
N THR A 75 -10.85 23.39 4.18
CA THR A 75 -9.89 22.50 3.54
C THR A 75 -10.58 21.65 2.46
N PHE A 76 -11.66 20.96 2.82
CA PHE A 76 -12.34 20.02 1.93
C PHE A 76 -13.86 20.17 1.94
N ARG A 77 -14.46 20.07 0.75
CA ARG A 77 -15.90 19.81 0.58
C ARG A 77 -16.19 18.33 0.69
N VAL A 78 -15.28 17.51 0.17
CA VAL A 78 -15.36 16.05 0.18
C VAL A 78 -13.98 15.49 0.46
N PHE A 79 -13.89 14.54 1.38
CA PHE A 79 -12.71 13.73 1.66
C PHE A 79 -13.16 12.27 1.83
N LEU A 80 -12.84 11.45 0.84
CA LEU A 80 -13.15 10.04 0.79
C LEU A 80 -11.89 9.22 1.04
N VAL A 81 -12.06 8.06 1.65
CA VAL A 81 -10.97 7.13 1.94
C VAL A 81 -11.32 5.78 1.35
N GLU A 82 -10.32 5.11 0.80
CA GLU A 82 -10.39 3.75 0.29
C GLU A 82 -11.12 2.84 1.27
N ARG A 83 -12.03 2.04 0.73
CA ARG A 83 -12.85 1.09 1.50
C ARG A 83 -12.47 -0.35 1.20
N THR A 84 -12.61 -0.75 -0.06
CA THR A 84 -12.39 -2.13 -0.51
C THR A 84 -12.13 -2.20 -2.00
N LEU A 85 -11.54 -3.32 -2.42
CA LEU A 85 -11.45 -3.72 -3.82
C LEU A 85 -12.77 -4.32 -4.31
N VAL A 86 -13.14 -4.01 -5.55
CA VAL A 86 -14.30 -4.53 -6.27
C VAL A 86 -13.92 -4.87 -7.71
N TRP A 87 -14.75 -5.66 -8.38
CA TRP A 87 -14.80 -5.76 -9.82
C TRP A 87 -15.73 -4.68 -10.36
N ALA A 88 -15.22 -3.84 -11.26
CA ALA A 88 -15.95 -2.73 -11.86
C ALA A 88 -15.94 -2.85 -13.40
N PRO A 89 -17.07 -2.57 -14.08
CA PRO A 89 -17.11 -2.62 -15.53
C PRO A 89 -16.16 -1.56 -16.13
N ARG A 90 -15.39 -1.97 -17.13
CA ARG A 90 -14.43 -1.11 -17.83
C ARG A 90 -14.38 -1.48 -19.30
N ASN A 91 -14.29 -0.47 -20.17
CA ASN A 91 -13.96 -0.66 -21.57
C ASN A 91 -12.45 -0.47 -21.77
N VAL A 92 -11.77 -1.49 -22.31
CA VAL A 92 -10.34 -1.48 -22.62
C VAL A 92 -10.18 -1.83 -24.10
N ASP A 93 -9.70 -0.88 -24.90
CA ASP A 93 -9.53 -1.02 -26.36
C ASP A 93 -10.77 -1.59 -27.07
N GLY A 94 -11.96 -1.12 -26.68
CA GLY A 94 -13.24 -1.55 -27.26
C GLY A 94 -13.81 -2.82 -26.64
N LYS A 95 -13.12 -3.45 -25.69
CA LYS A 95 -13.53 -4.69 -25.03
C LYS A 95 -14.14 -4.38 -23.67
N GLU A 96 -15.35 -4.87 -23.42
CA GLU A 96 -15.98 -4.77 -22.11
C GLU A 96 -15.47 -5.89 -21.20
N VAL A 97 -14.88 -5.50 -20.08
CA VAL A 97 -14.29 -6.40 -19.09
C VAL A 97 -14.67 -5.95 -17.68
N GLN A 98 -14.47 -6.82 -16.70
CA GLN A 98 -14.47 -6.42 -15.30
C GLN A 98 -13.04 -6.11 -14.87
N TRP A 99 -12.84 -4.99 -14.20
CA TRP A 99 -11.53 -4.51 -13.79
C TRP A 99 -11.46 -4.34 -12.28
N PRO A 100 -10.37 -4.75 -11.62
CA PRO A 100 -10.19 -4.48 -10.20
C PRO A 100 -10.14 -2.97 -9.93
N ALA A 101 -10.97 -2.49 -9.02
CA ALA A 101 -11.06 -1.07 -8.69
C ALA A 101 -11.26 -0.86 -7.19
N LEU A 102 -10.72 0.24 -6.67
CA LEU A 102 -10.96 0.69 -5.31
C LEU A 102 -12.25 1.48 -5.23
N THR A 103 -13.05 1.19 -4.20
CA THR A 103 -14.20 2.00 -3.79
C THR A 103 -13.84 2.86 -2.59
N PHE A 104 -14.63 3.90 -2.35
CA PHE A 104 -14.34 4.89 -1.33
C PHE A 104 -15.56 5.16 -0.44
N THR A 105 -15.29 5.48 0.82
CA THR A 105 -16.29 5.96 1.78
C THR A 105 -15.96 7.36 2.26
N ALA A 106 -16.99 8.18 2.47
CA ALA A 106 -16.82 9.53 2.97
C ALA A 106 -16.34 9.52 4.42
N LEU A 107 -15.17 10.10 4.66
CA LEU A 107 -14.69 10.43 5.99
C LEU A 107 -15.23 11.79 6.42
N ALA A 108 -15.22 12.76 5.50
CA ALA A 108 -15.89 14.06 5.62
C ALA A 108 -16.54 14.43 4.28
N SER A 109 -17.80 14.88 4.29
CA SER A 109 -18.44 15.39 3.09
C SER A 109 -19.54 16.39 3.44
N ASP A 110 -19.58 17.51 2.72
CA ASP A 110 -20.71 18.44 2.73
C ASP A 110 -21.58 18.35 1.47
N LEU A 111 -21.14 17.55 0.49
CA LEU A 111 -21.89 17.23 -0.72
C LEU A 111 -22.38 15.77 -0.66
N ALA A 112 -23.56 15.53 -1.19
CA ALA A 112 -24.03 14.17 -1.42
C ALA A 112 -23.39 13.62 -2.69
N ILE A 113 -22.86 12.40 -2.62
CA ILE A 113 -22.40 11.65 -3.79
C ILE A 113 -23.57 10.75 -4.23
N PRO A 114 -24.15 10.96 -5.41
CA PRO A 114 -25.21 10.11 -5.94
C PRO A 114 -24.73 8.66 -6.09
N SER A 115 -25.59 7.70 -5.76
CA SER A 115 -25.28 6.26 -5.92
C SER A 115 -24.99 5.88 -7.37
N ALA A 116 -25.62 6.58 -8.34
CA ALA A 116 -25.42 6.40 -9.77
C ALA A 116 -24.06 6.92 -10.28
N ALA A 117 -23.30 7.63 -9.45
CA ALA A 117 -22.01 8.23 -9.81
C ALA A 117 -20.99 8.04 -8.68
N HIS A 118 -20.91 6.81 -8.16
CA HIS A 118 -19.95 6.45 -7.13
C HIS A 118 -18.52 6.49 -7.69
N PRO A 119 -17.58 7.20 -7.06
CA PRO A 119 -16.20 7.24 -7.50
C PRO A 119 -15.53 5.89 -7.29
N VAL A 120 -14.87 5.40 -8.32
CA VAL A 120 -14.01 4.22 -8.28
C VAL A 120 -12.67 4.55 -8.92
N GLU A 121 -11.60 3.96 -8.42
CA GLU A 121 -10.27 4.12 -8.99
C GLU A 121 -9.75 2.77 -9.46
N PHE A 122 -9.50 2.63 -10.76
CA PHE A 122 -9.01 1.38 -11.32
C PHE A 122 -7.57 1.09 -10.88
N LEU A 123 -7.29 -0.18 -10.56
CA LEU A 123 -5.91 -0.66 -10.41
C LEU A 123 -5.15 -0.53 -11.74
N HIS A 124 -3.83 -0.58 -11.65
CA HIS A 124 -2.84 -0.37 -12.71
C HIS A 124 -2.62 1.08 -13.14
N ASP A 125 -3.66 1.74 -13.66
CA ASP A 125 -3.52 3.09 -14.22
C ASP A 125 -4.03 4.22 -13.30
N ARG A 126 -4.59 3.85 -12.14
CA ARG A 126 -5.18 4.78 -11.16
C ARG A 126 -6.23 5.71 -11.76
N ARG A 127 -6.87 5.28 -12.85
CA ARG A 127 -7.87 6.10 -13.53
C ARG A 127 -9.13 6.16 -12.67
N LEU A 128 -9.55 7.39 -12.37
CA LEU A 128 -10.82 7.65 -11.69
C LEU A 128 -12.00 7.51 -12.68
N ALA A 129 -13.04 6.81 -12.26
CA ALA A 129 -14.30 6.69 -12.96
C ALA A 129 -15.47 6.88 -11.98
N PHE A 130 -16.67 7.14 -12.52
CA PHE A 130 -17.88 7.37 -11.75
C PHE A 130 -18.94 6.43 -12.28
N LEU A 131 -19.24 5.40 -11.51
CA LEU A 131 -20.08 4.28 -11.92
C LEU A 131 -21.29 4.16 -11.00
N ASP A 132 -22.35 3.52 -11.48
CA ASP A 132 -23.45 3.13 -10.61
C ASP A 132 -22.95 2.08 -9.61
N TYR A 133 -23.17 2.32 -8.33
CA TYR A 133 -22.83 1.37 -7.26
C TYR A 133 -23.44 -0.02 -7.51
N ALA A 134 -24.62 -0.09 -8.13
CA ALA A 134 -25.27 -1.36 -8.46
C ALA A 134 -24.53 -2.17 -9.53
N SER A 135 -23.64 -1.53 -10.31
CA SER A 135 -22.83 -2.20 -11.33
C SER A 135 -21.56 -2.84 -10.78
N LEU A 136 -21.22 -2.59 -9.51
CA LEU A 136 -20.00 -3.07 -8.87
C LEU A 136 -20.21 -4.45 -8.26
N GLN A 137 -19.26 -5.34 -8.48
CA GLN A 137 -19.29 -6.70 -7.93
C GLN A 137 -18.21 -6.87 -6.85
N PRO A 138 -18.46 -7.59 -5.74
CA PRO A 138 -17.44 -7.81 -4.72
C PRO A 138 -16.23 -8.55 -5.28
N TYR A 139 -15.03 -8.06 -4.97
CA TYR A 139 -13.79 -8.80 -5.25
C TYR A 139 -13.55 -9.81 -4.12
N GLN A 140 -13.44 -11.10 -4.46
CA GLN A 140 -13.09 -12.16 -3.51
C GLN A 140 -11.70 -12.70 -3.83
N ASP A 141 -11.53 -13.17 -5.06
CA ASP A 141 -10.30 -13.67 -5.62
C ASP A 141 -10.11 -13.18 -7.05
N TRP A 142 -8.88 -13.34 -7.55
CA TRP A 142 -8.54 -13.04 -8.93
C TRP A 142 -9.27 -14.00 -9.88
N ASP A 143 -9.93 -13.44 -10.90
CA ASP A 143 -10.56 -14.18 -11.97
C ASP A 143 -10.10 -13.59 -13.31
N ALA A 144 -9.23 -14.34 -14.00
CA ALA A 144 -8.67 -13.91 -15.28
C ALA A 144 -9.75 -13.81 -16.37
N HIS A 145 -10.83 -14.59 -16.30
CA HIS A 145 -11.92 -14.52 -17.26
C HIS A 145 -12.66 -13.19 -17.12
N LEU A 146 -13.03 -12.81 -15.89
CA LEU A 146 -13.62 -11.50 -15.60
C LEU A 146 -12.71 -10.36 -16.04
N ALA A 147 -11.39 -10.50 -15.79
CA ALA A 147 -10.38 -9.53 -16.16
C ALA A 147 -10.10 -9.41 -17.67
N GLY A 148 -10.76 -10.22 -18.51
CA GLY A 148 -10.67 -10.11 -19.98
C GLY A 148 -9.66 -11.03 -20.66
N ALA A 149 -9.25 -12.13 -20.02
CA ALA A 149 -8.40 -13.14 -20.66
C ALA A 149 -9.02 -13.70 -21.95
N THR A 150 -10.33 -13.96 -21.96
CA THR A 150 -11.05 -14.44 -23.16
C THR A 150 -11.30 -13.34 -24.18
N ALA A 151 -11.27 -12.07 -23.78
CA ALA A 151 -11.33 -10.92 -24.67
C ALA A 151 -9.98 -10.66 -25.36
N GLY A 152 -8.93 -11.45 -25.07
CA GLY A 152 -7.60 -11.30 -25.67
C GLY A 152 -6.87 -10.05 -25.19
N LEU A 153 -7.03 -9.69 -23.92
CA LEU A 153 -6.12 -8.74 -23.28
C LEU A 153 -4.74 -9.38 -23.10
N ASP A 154 -3.71 -8.54 -23.07
CA ASP A 154 -2.32 -9.00 -22.95
C ASP A 154 -2.09 -9.76 -21.64
N GLN A 155 -1.37 -10.88 -21.73
CA GLN A 155 -1.14 -11.76 -20.58
C GLN A 155 -0.24 -11.10 -19.52
N ALA A 156 0.73 -10.27 -19.93
CA ALA A 156 1.59 -9.59 -18.97
C ALA A 156 0.82 -8.52 -18.17
N LEU A 157 -0.11 -7.82 -18.82
CA LEU A 157 -1.05 -6.93 -18.16
C LEU A 157 -1.93 -7.68 -17.13
N LEU A 158 -2.50 -8.83 -17.51
CA LEU A 158 -3.30 -9.65 -16.60
C LEU A 158 -2.49 -10.14 -15.39
N THR A 159 -1.25 -10.58 -15.60
CA THR A 159 -0.36 -10.99 -14.51
C THR A 159 -0.02 -9.81 -13.59
N SER A 160 0.21 -8.62 -14.15
CA SER A 160 0.48 -7.41 -13.35
C SER A 160 -0.74 -7.01 -12.52
N LEU A 161 -1.94 -7.02 -13.09
CA LEU A 161 -3.19 -6.75 -12.38
C LEU A 161 -3.46 -7.76 -11.25
N ALA A 162 -3.21 -9.04 -11.52
CA ALA A 162 -3.35 -10.08 -10.50
C ALA A 162 -2.38 -9.84 -9.33
N ALA A 163 -1.14 -9.46 -9.63
CA ALA A 163 -0.14 -9.12 -8.62
C ALA A 163 -0.55 -7.87 -7.81
N GLU A 164 -0.98 -6.79 -8.47
CA GLU A 164 -1.44 -5.58 -7.78
C GLU A 164 -2.66 -5.83 -6.87
N ALA A 165 -3.60 -6.65 -7.31
CA ALA A 165 -4.75 -7.03 -6.49
C ALA A 165 -4.34 -7.94 -5.32
N ALA A 166 -3.33 -8.80 -5.51
CA ALA A 166 -2.74 -9.59 -4.42
C ALA A 166 -2.00 -8.69 -3.41
N ASP A 167 -1.17 -7.76 -3.89
CA ASP A 167 -0.44 -6.78 -3.08
C ASP A 167 -1.40 -5.94 -2.23
N TRP A 168 -2.54 -5.53 -2.80
CA TRP A 168 -3.58 -4.85 -2.03
C TRP A 168 -4.08 -5.69 -0.86
N ARG A 169 -4.35 -6.99 -1.06
CA ARG A 169 -4.79 -7.90 0.02
C ARG A 169 -3.68 -8.09 1.05
N THR A 170 -2.45 -8.33 0.61
CA THR A 170 -1.27 -8.44 1.47
C THR A 170 -1.08 -7.19 2.34
N LEU A 171 -1.33 -6.00 1.80
CA LEU A 171 -1.27 -4.76 2.57
C LEU A 171 -2.35 -4.69 3.66
N GLN A 172 -3.58 -5.11 3.36
CA GLN A 172 -4.66 -5.16 4.37
C GLN A 172 -4.33 -6.17 5.48
N ASP A 173 -3.84 -7.34 5.07
CA ASP A 173 -3.44 -8.45 5.95
C ASP A 173 -2.27 -8.05 6.85
N GLY A 174 -1.23 -7.43 6.29
CA GLY A 174 -0.08 -6.90 7.02
C GLY A 174 -0.47 -5.82 8.02
N GLN A 175 -1.33 -4.87 7.63
CA GLN A 175 -1.85 -3.87 8.56
C GLN A 175 -2.61 -4.51 9.72
N ARG A 176 -3.47 -5.50 9.42
CA ARG A 176 -4.24 -6.19 10.45
C ARG A 176 -3.32 -6.92 11.42
N ILE A 177 -2.25 -7.56 10.94
CA ILE A 177 -1.25 -8.21 11.81
C ILE A 177 -0.59 -7.17 12.71
N LEU A 178 -0.16 -6.04 12.16
CA LEU A 178 0.47 -4.95 12.89
C LEU A 178 -0.40 -4.42 14.03
N THR A 179 -1.72 -4.33 13.84
CA THR A 179 -2.62 -3.73 14.84
C THR A 179 -3.31 -4.74 15.76
N THR A 180 -3.52 -5.99 15.33
CA THR A 180 -4.29 -6.97 16.10
C THR A 180 -3.48 -8.11 16.71
N THR A 181 -2.30 -8.39 16.17
CA THR A 181 -1.38 -9.42 16.70
C THR A 181 0.06 -8.90 16.82
N PRO A 182 0.30 -7.75 17.49
CA PRO A 182 1.64 -7.16 17.53
C PRO A 182 2.66 -7.99 18.32
N THR A 183 2.22 -8.86 19.23
CA THR A 183 3.11 -9.67 20.09
C THR A 183 3.91 -10.72 19.32
N VAL A 184 3.46 -11.14 18.13
CA VAL A 184 4.18 -12.11 17.28
C VAL A 184 5.23 -11.46 16.38
N LEU A 185 5.39 -10.13 16.45
CA LEU A 185 6.24 -9.37 15.55
C LEU A 185 7.67 -9.18 16.03
N GLY A 186 8.00 -9.66 17.23
CA GLY A 186 9.37 -9.59 17.76
C GLY A 186 10.38 -10.21 16.79
N GLY A 187 11.36 -9.42 16.35
CA GLY A 187 12.39 -9.80 15.39
C GLY A 187 12.00 -9.67 13.91
N CYS A 188 10.75 -9.31 13.59
CA CYS A 188 10.35 -8.98 12.23
C CYS A 188 10.97 -7.65 11.78
N ARG A 189 11.26 -7.52 10.48
CA ARG A 189 11.64 -6.24 9.88
C ARG A 189 10.41 -5.54 9.34
N ALA A 190 10.38 -4.22 9.46
CA ALA A 190 9.35 -3.38 8.90
C ALA A 190 9.96 -2.16 8.22
N GLN A 191 9.28 -1.67 7.18
CA GLN A 191 9.45 -0.33 6.67
C GLN A 191 8.48 0.58 7.40
N VAL A 192 8.96 1.71 7.92
CA VAL A 192 8.18 2.66 8.73
C VAL A 192 8.26 4.05 8.11
N TYR A 193 7.12 4.72 8.02
CA TYR A 193 7.03 6.06 7.45
C TYR A 193 7.57 7.11 8.42
N ARG A 194 8.38 8.05 7.93
CA ARG A 194 8.84 9.21 8.72
C ARG A 194 7.89 10.38 8.52
N SER A 195 7.06 10.65 9.53
CA SER A 195 6.10 11.77 9.54
C SER A 195 6.77 13.15 9.51
N ALA A 196 8.02 13.24 9.95
CA ALA A 196 8.86 14.43 9.92
C ALA A 196 10.31 14.11 9.53
N GLY A 197 11.07 15.11 9.09
CA GLY A 197 12.49 14.97 8.74
C GLY A 197 12.77 14.90 7.24
N ALA A 198 14.04 14.62 6.90
CA ALA A 198 14.61 14.74 5.55
C ALA A 198 14.48 13.47 4.69
N THR A 199 13.84 12.43 5.19
CA THR A 199 13.66 11.15 4.51
C THR A 199 12.23 10.66 4.69
N GLN A 200 11.76 9.85 3.75
CA GLN A 200 10.36 9.41 3.71
C GLN A 200 10.13 8.12 4.51
N TRP A 201 11.11 7.21 4.48
CA TRP A 201 11.01 5.88 5.08
C TRP A 201 12.30 5.50 5.78
N TYR A 202 12.18 4.57 6.72
CA TYR A 202 13.30 3.81 7.27
C TYR A 202 12.93 2.36 7.42
N THR A 203 13.95 1.53 7.53
CA THR A 203 13.79 0.11 7.88
C THR A 203 14.18 -0.07 9.33
N ALA A 204 13.41 -0.89 10.03
CA ALA A 204 13.62 -1.14 11.44
C ALA A 204 13.31 -2.60 11.78
N VAL A 205 13.87 -3.06 12.90
CA VAL A 205 13.50 -4.33 13.53
C VAL A 205 12.49 -4.04 14.64
N ILE A 206 11.37 -4.77 14.65
CA ILE A 206 10.38 -4.68 15.72
C ILE A 206 10.89 -5.48 16.92
N PHE A 207 11.03 -4.82 18.07
CA PHE A 207 11.52 -5.44 19.30
C PHE A 207 10.39 -5.91 20.22
N GLY A 208 9.35 -5.08 20.35
CA GLY A 208 8.24 -5.36 21.25
C GLY A 208 7.06 -4.43 21.02
N VAL A 209 6.04 -4.61 21.84
CA VAL A 209 4.83 -3.80 21.84
C VAL A 209 4.51 -3.35 23.27
N ASN A 210 4.10 -2.10 23.41
CA ASN A 210 3.46 -1.62 24.62
C ASN A 210 2.01 -2.10 24.64
N GLU A 211 1.70 -3.10 25.47
CA GLU A 211 0.36 -3.69 25.55
C GLU A 211 -0.76 -2.71 25.94
N HIS A 212 -0.41 -1.57 26.56
CA HIS A 212 -1.38 -0.57 26.98
C HIS A 212 -1.75 0.42 25.87
N THR A 213 -0.78 0.83 25.05
CA THR A 213 -0.98 1.83 23.98
C THR A 213 -1.14 1.20 22.59
N GLY A 214 -0.60 -0.01 22.39
CA GLY A 214 -0.47 -0.67 21.09
C GLY A 214 0.72 -0.17 20.26
N GLU A 215 1.58 0.68 20.83
CA GLU A 215 2.79 1.18 20.15
C GLU A 215 3.86 0.10 20.04
N LEU A 216 4.51 0.02 18.88
CA LEU A 216 5.61 -0.86 18.60
C LEU A 216 6.94 -0.16 18.93
N THR A 217 7.79 -0.84 19.70
CA THR A 217 9.19 -0.43 19.87
C THR A 217 9.98 -0.97 18.68
N VAL A 218 10.55 -0.08 17.88
CA VAL A 218 11.31 -0.42 16.68
C VAL A 218 12.71 0.19 16.72
N THR A 219 13.72 -0.55 16.28
CA THR A 219 15.09 -0.06 16.20
C THR A 219 15.46 0.21 14.75
N ASP A 220 15.82 1.45 14.43
CA ASP A 220 16.21 1.86 13.07
C ASP A 220 17.52 1.16 12.65
N ASP A 221 17.53 0.54 11.46
CA ASP A 221 18.69 -0.22 10.96
C ASP A 221 19.93 0.66 10.67
N THR A 222 19.73 1.97 10.49
CA THR A 222 20.77 2.91 10.06
C THR A 222 21.39 3.68 11.22
N VAL A 223 20.56 4.25 12.09
CA VAL A 223 21.02 5.06 13.24
C VAL A 223 21.07 4.26 14.54
N LEU A 224 20.47 3.06 14.57
CA LEU A 224 20.40 2.18 15.74
C LEU A 224 19.72 2.83 16.96
N GLU A 225 18.87 3.83 16.70
CA GLU A 225 18.02 4.46 17.71
C GLU A 225 16.69 3.71 17.84
N GLU A 226 16.17 3.68 19.07
CA GLU A 226 14.85 3.13 19.36
C GLU A 226 13.78 4.20 19.17
N HIS A 227 12.70 3.81 18.50
CA HIS A 227 11.51 4.62 18.27
C HIS A 227 10.27 3.89 18.83
N SER A 228 9.31 4.67 19.34
CA SER A 228 7.98 4.17 19.68
C SER A 228 7.01 4.63 18.60
N GLU A 229 6.48 3.70 17.82
CA GLU A 229 5.65 4.01 16.66
C GLU A 229 4.32 3.27 16.74
N ASP A 230 3.23 3.99 16.46
CA ASP A 230 1.89 3.41 16.46
C ASP A 230 1.48 2.99 15.04
N PRO A 231 1.33 1.68 14.75
CA PRO A 231 0.98 1.21 13.42
C PRO A 231 -0.43 1.66 12.96
N ALA A 232 -1.30 2.12 13.87
CA ALA A 232 -2.60 2.70 13.51
C ALA A 232 -2.49 4.18 13.08
N LEU A 233 -1.42 4.87 13.48
CA LEU A 233 -1.22 6.30 13.23
C LEU A 233 -0.10 6.60 12.23
N VAL A 234 0.82 5.67 12.00
CA VAL A 234 1.92 5.81 11.03
C VAL A 234 1.93 4.61 10.09
N GLN A 235 2.10 4.85 8.79
CA GLN A 235 2.15 3.77 7.83
C GLN A 235 3.39 2.88 8.07
N MET A 236 3.13 1.59 8.23
CA MET A 236 4.15 0.55 8.39
C MET A 236 3.88 -0.60 7.42
N THR A 237 4.92 -1.31 7.01
CA THR A 237 4.80 -2.50 6.16
C THR A 237 5.84 -3.54 6.57
N LEU A 238 5.39 -4.76 6.87
CA LEU A 238 6.28 -5.87 7.19
C LEU A 238 7.13 -6.23 5.97
N LEU A 239 8.40 -6.50 6.20
CA LEU A 239 9.36 -6.84 5.15
C LEU A 239 9.70 -8.33 5.17
N GLY A 240 9.80 -8.91 3.98
CA GLY A 240 10.23 -10.30 3.76
C GLY A 240 9.18 -11.11 3.01
N ASP A 241 9.65 -11.88 2.04
CA ASP A 241 8.80 -12.74 1.22
C ASP A 241 8.11 -13.80 2.08
N GLY A 242 6.79 -13.92 1.98
CA GLY A 242 6.03 -14.93 2.70
C GLY A 242 5.79 -14.64 4.18
N VAL A 243 6.31 -13.53 4.73
CA VAL A 243 6.23 -13.23 6.18
C VAL A 243 4.78 -13.12 6.65
N ILE A 244 3.94 -12.41 5.89
CA ILE A 244 2.53 -12.21 6.21
C ILE A 244 1.80 -13.55 6.15
N GLU A 245 2.00 -14.34 5.09
CA GLU A 245 1.38 -15.65 4.93
C GLU A 245 1.80 -16.62 6.04
N SER A 246 3.08 -16.63 6.41
CA SER A 246 3.60 -17.46 7.51
C SER A 246 2.97 -17.08 8.86
N ILE A 247 2.89 -15.79 9.19
CA ILE A 247 2.24 -15.33 10.43
C ILE A 247 0.75 -15.72 10.42
N MET A 248 0.06 -15.58 9.28
CA MET A 248 -1.34 -15.99 9.15
C MET A 248 -1.55 -17.50 9.32
N ARG A 249 -0.56 -18.32 8.93
CA ARG A 249 -0.56 -19.77 9.20
C ARG A 249 -0.18 -20.13 10.65
N GLY A 250 0.18 -19.15 11.48
CA GLY A 250 0.62 -19.36 12.86
C GLY A 250 2.07 -19.82 12.99
N GLU A 251 2.88 -19.65 11.95
CA GLU A 251 4.32 -19.95 11.99
C GLU A 251 5.05 -18.85 12.77
N VAL A 252 6.08 -19.24 13.53
CA VAL A 252 6.92 -18.27 14.26
C VAL A 252 7.87 -17.61 13.27
N VAL A 253 7.58 -16.35 12.93
CA VAL A 253 8.42 -15.51 12.09
C VAL A 253 9.10 -14.48 13.00
N GLY A 254 10.40 -14.60 13.23
CA GLY A 254 11.06 -13.73 14.23
C GLY A 254 12.50 -14.04 14.58
N VAL A 255 13.06 -15.16 14.09
CA VAL A 255 14.50 -15.42 14.19
C VAL A 255 14.99 -15.86 12.83
N MET A 256 15.26 -14.90 11.95
CA MET A 256 16.19 -15.19 10.85
C MET A 256 17.55 -15.44 11.49
N PRO A 257 18.18 -16.63 11.33
CA PRO A 257 19.59 -16.77 11.65
C PRO A 257 20.31 -15.66 10.88
N ARG A 258 21.19 -14.90 11.55
CA ARG A 258 22.12 -13.99 10.86
C ARG A 258 22.66 -14.75 9.65
N ARG A 259 22.31 -14.33 8.42
CA ARG A 259 23.01 -14.83 7.23
C ARG A 259 24.46 -14.41 7.44
N SER A 260 25.29 -15.36 7.87
CA SER A 260 26.73 -15.19 7.85
C SER A 260 27.10 -14.85 6.42
N ARG A 261 27.71 -13.68 6.21
CA ARG A 261 28.37 -13.35 4.95
C ARG A 261 29.59 -14.26 4.81
N SER A 262 29.37 -15.48 4.33
CA SER A 262 30.41 -16.36 3.81
C SER A 262 29.73 -17.60 3.22
N ASN A 263 29.48 -17.56 1.91
CA ASN A 263 29.68 -18.69 1.00
C ASN A 263 29.38 -18.18 -0.42
N LEU A 264 30.34 -17.46 -0.99
CA LEU A 264 30.59 -17.58 -2.42
C LEU A 264 30.96 -19.06 -2.64
N GLN A 265 29.96 -19.91 -2.86
CA GLN A 265 30.22 -21.18 -3.54
C GLN A 265 30.61 -20.81 -4.97
N VAL A 266 31.91 -20.69 -5.17
CA VAL A 266 32.52 -20.79 -6.49
C VAL A 266 32.07 -22.14 -7.05
N ILE A 267 31.11 -22.11 -7.95
CA ILE A 267 30.81 -23.25 -8.80
C ILE A 267 32.06 -23.42 -9.68
N VAL A 268 32.94 -24.33 -9.28
CA VAL A 268 34.04 -24.79 -10.12
C VAL A 268 33.41 -25.61 -11.24
N ILE A 269 33.18 -24.97 -12.38
CA ILE A 269 32.95 -25.68 -13.64
C ILE A 269 34.31 -26.26 -14.04
N ASN A 270 34.49 -27.56 -13.76
CA ASN A 270 35.60 -28.34 -14.29
C ASN A 270 35.50 -28.39 -15.82
N ASN A 271 36.33 -27.62 -16.52
CA ASN A 271 36.63 -27.83 -17.93
C ASN A 271 38.14 -27.72 -18.17
N LEU A 272 38.76 -28.90 -18.26
CA LEU A 272 39.82 -29.34 -19.17
C LEU A 272 40.53 -28.25 -20.00
N HIS A 273 41.74 -27.88 -19.58
CA HIS A 273 43.02 -28.11 -20.30
C HIS A 273 44.10 -27.18 -19.75
N TYR A 274 45.07 -27.75 -19.07
CA TYR A 274 46.33 -27.07 -18.75
C TYR A 274 47.19 -27.02 -20.02
N THR A 275 47.56 -25.81 -20.45
CA THR A 275 48.73 -25.61 -21.31
C THR A 275 49.61 -24.56 -20.63
N TYR A 276 50.67 -25.02 -19.98
CA TYR A 276 51.72 -24.17 -19.43
C TYR A 276 52.59 -23.67 -20.57
N ILE A 277 52.72 -22.36 -20.73
CA ILE A 277 53.79 -21.74 -21.53
C ILE A 277 54.72 -21.05 -20.52
N TYR A 278 55.88 -21.66 -20.26
CA TYR A 278 56.96 -21.04 -19.51
C TYR A 278 57.76 -20.12 -20.43
N TYR A 279 57.80 -18.83 -20.08
CA TYR A 279 58.82 -17.90 -20.57
C TYR A 279 60.03 -17.98 -19.64
N THR A 280 61.17 -18.47 -20.12
CA THR A 280 62.48 -18.10 -19.57
C THR A 280 63.49 -17.98 -20.70
N ALA A 281 64.11 -16.80 -20.74
CA ALA A 281 65.04 -16.33 -21.74
C ALA A 281 66.47 -16.89 -21.53
N ARG A 282 67.10 -17.31 -22.66
CA ARG A 282 68.45 -16.91 -23.16
C ARG A 282 69.67 -17.05 -22.21
N ILE A 283 70.72 -17.84 -22.52
CA ILE A 283 71.97 -17.56 -23.32
C ILE A 283 73.04 -18.58 -22.85
N PRO A 284 74.17 -18.89 -23.54
CA PRO A 284 74.59 -18.59 -24.93
C PRO A 284 74.60 -19.81 -25.86
#